data_AF-A0A4P6KFL0-F1
#
_entry.id   AF-A0A4P6KFL0-F1
#
_cell.length_a   1.000
_cell.length_b   1.000
_cell.length_c   1.000
_cell.angle_alpha   90.00
_cell.angle_beta   90.00
_cell.angle_gamma   90.00
#
_symmetry.space_group_name_H-M   'P 1'
#
loop_
_entity.id
_entity.type
_entity.pdbx_description
1 polymer ?
#
loop_
_entity_poly.entity_id
_entity_poly.type
_entity_poly.pdbx_seq_one_letter_code
_entity_poly.pdbx_strand_id
1 'polypeptide(L)' 'MTGSERGNTTHGPRLDEEMEQESRGMVQGHGAPHAEPFRETEPLPDDTDPEEVERAFRGDRGEEQA' A
#
# COMPACT_ATOMS: atom_id res chain seq x y z
N MET A 1 -26.27 -10.98 15.18
CA MET A 1 -25.22 -10.11 14.60
C MET A 1 -25.32 -10.21 13.09
N THR A 2 -26.04 -9.30 12.43
CA THR A 2 -26.13 -9.27 10.95
C THR A 2 -26.14 -7.82 10.49
N GLY A 3 -24.99 -7.18 10.57
CA GLY A 3 -24.79 -5.84 10.04
C GLY A 3 -23.38 -5.77 9.50
N SER A 4 -23.14 -6.24 8.28
CA SER A 4 -21.97 -5.95 7.42
C SER A 4 -21.95 -6.80 6.15
N GLU A 5 -23.07 -6.95 5.45
CA GLU A 5 -23.01 -7.12 3.99
C GLU A 5 -22.87 -5.70 3.44
N ARG A 6 -21.63 -5.19 3.38
CA ARG A 6 -21.31 -3.78 3.12
C ARG A 6 -21.63 -3.40 1.67
N GLY A 7 -22.91 -3.18 1.36
CA GLY A 7 -23.34 -2.38 0.20
C GLY A 7 -23.56 -0.93 0.65
N ASN A 8 -22.96 0.03 -0.05
CA ASN A 8 -23.18 1.45 0.22
C ASN A 8 -24.63 1.82 -0.12
N THR A 9 -25.48 2.00 0.88
CA THR A 9 -26.90 2.34 0.65
C THR A 9 -27.12 3.83 0.30
N THR A 10 -26.06 4.63 0.28
CA THR A 10 -26.13 6.09 0.02
C THR A 10 -26.32 6.38 -1.47
N HIS A 11 -25.77 5.51 -2.31
CA HIS A 11 -25.79 5.62 -3.75
C HIS A 11 -26.46 4.36 -4.32
N GLY A 12 -27.26 4.50 -5.37
CA GLY A 12 -27.85 3.32 -6.02
C GLY A 12 -26.76 2.41 -6.60
N PRO A 13 -27.03 1.11 -6.82
CA PRO A 13 -26.02 0.15 -7.28
C PRO A 13 -25.27 0.59 -8.54
N ARG A 14 -25.96 1.31 -9.45
CA ARG A 14 -25.37 1.88 -10.65
C ARG A 14 -24.25 2.90 -10.38
N LEU A 15 -24.43 3.73 -9.35
CA LEU A 15 -23.46 4.78 -9.01
C LEU A 15 -22.25 4.17 -8.28
N ASP A 16 -22.44 3.10 -7.51
CA ASP A 16 -21.32 2.32 -6.97
C ASP A 16 -20.49 1.66 -8.10
N GLU A 17 -21.14 1.06 -9.10
CA GLU A 17 -20.47 0.47 -10.27
C GLU A 17 -19.68 1.52 -11.09
N GLU A 18 -20.20 2.74 -11.20
CA GLU A 18 -19.54 3.86 -11.87
C GLU A 18 -18.32 4.35 -11.08
N MET A 19 -18.48 4.56 -9.77
CA MET A 19 -17.37 4.93 -8.89
C MET A 19 -16.29 3.84 -8.81
N GLU A 20 -16.67 2.57 -8.81
CA GLU A 20 -15.71 1.46 -8.85
C GLU A 20 -14.88 1.52 -10.14
N GLN A 21 -15.52 1.69 -11.29
CA GLN A 21 -14.82 1.79 -12.58
C GLN A 21 -13.84 2.96 -12.63
N GLU A 22 -14.20 4.12 -12.09
CA GLU A 22 -13.34 5.31 -12.05
C GLU A 22 -12.19 5.17 -11.05
N SER A 23 -12.49 4.67 -9.84
CA SER A 23 -11.53 4.58 -8.73
C SER A 23 -10.56 3.42 -8.86
N ARG A 24 -10.94 2.34 -9.56
CA ARG A 24 -10.14 1.11 -9.66
C ARG A 24 -8.73 1.34 -10.16
N GLY A 25 -8.53 2.21 -11.14
CA GLY A 25 -7.19 2.52 -11.67
C GLY A 25 -6.29 3.24 -10.67
N MET A 26 -6.88 4.00 -9.75
CA MET A 26 -6.15 4.73 -8.70
C MET A 26 -5.81 3.80 -7.52
N VAL A 27 -6.74 2.94 -7.12
CA VAL A 27 -6.57 2.01 -5.99
C VAL A 27 -5.65 0.86 -6.37
N GLN A 28 -5.86 0.25 -7.53
CA GLN A 28 -5.07 -0.90 -7.96
C GLN A 28 -3.65 -0.49 -8.39
N GLY A 29 -3.48 0.79 -8.73
CA GLY A 29 -2.23 1.34 -9.25
C GLY A 29 -1.86 0.72 -10.60
N HIS A 30 -1.02 1.42 -11.35
CA HIS A 30 -0.11 0.77 -12.27
C HIS A 30 1.26 0.95 -11.65
N GLY A 31 2.00 -0.15 -11.44
CA GLY A 31 3.39 -0.06 -11.02
C GLY A 31 4.17 0.87 -11.96
N ALA A 32 5.31 1.39 -11.49
CA ALA A 32 6.15 2.29 -12.30
C ALA A 32 6.28 1.73 -13.73
N PRO A 33 6.01 2.53 -14.78
CA PRO A 33 6.02 2.05 -16.16
C PRO A 33 7.46 1.69 -16.52
N HIS A 34 7.84 0.46 -16.24
CA HIS A 34 9.10 -0.18 -16.63
C HIS A 34 10.30 0.75 -16.45
N ALA A 35 10.53 1.23 -15.22
CA ALA A 35 11.87 1.68 -14.91
C ALA A 35 12.77 0.43 -14.99
N GLU A 36 13.86 0.52 -15.73
CA GLU A 36 14.86 -0.54 -15.68
C GLU A 36 15.25 -0.77 -14.21
N PRO A 37 15.38 -2.01 -13.71
CA PRO A 37 15.53 -2.30 -12.28
C PRO A 37 16.76 -1.62 -11.63
N PHE A 38 17.77 -1.27 -12.44
CA PHE A 38 18.95 -0.51 -11.97
C PHE A 38 18.72 1.00 -11.85
N ARG A 39 17.55 1.51 -12.28
CA ARG A 39 17.09 2.89 -12.14
C ARG A 39 15.96 3.02 -11.12
N GLU A 40 15.41 1.90 -10.64
CA GLU A 40 14.44 1.90 -9.55
C GLU A 40 15.16 2.23 -8.25
N THR A 41 14.61 3.18 -7.50
CA THR A 41 15.10 3.45 -6.13
C THR A 41 14.57 2.34 -5.23
N GLU A 42 15.41 1.84 -4.33
CA GLU A 42 14.95 0.88 -3.31
C GLU A 42 13.75 1.47 -2.53
N PRO A 43 12.73 0.66 -2.21
CA PRO A 43 11.58 1.13 -1.44
C PRO A 43 12.03 1.59 -0.06
N LEU A 44 11.44 2.70 0.41
CA LEU A 44 11.61 3.13 1.79
C LEU A 44 10.83 2.18 2.70
N PRO A 45 11.34 1.85 3.90
CA PRO A 45 10.56 1.11 4.89
C PRO A 45 9.24 1.82 5.21
N ASP A 46 8.19 1.03 5.42
CA ASP A 46 6.89 1.53 5.85
C ASP A 46 6.36 0.83 7.12
N ASP A 47 5.16 1.23 7.56
CA ASP A 47 4.54 0.72 8.78
C ASP A 47 4.06 -0.74 8.68
N THR A 48 4.15 -1.34 7.50
CA THR A 48 3.89 -2.76 7.28
C THR A 48 5.14 -3.64 7.38
N ASP A 49 6.32 -3.03 7.37
CA ASP A 49 7.60 -3.73 7.49
C ASP A 49 7.95 -4.14 8.94
N PRO A 50 8.73 -5.21 9.13
CA PRO A 50 9.27 -5.57 10.44
C PRO A 50 10.17 -4.48 11.04
N GLU A 51 10.18 -4.33 12.37
CA GLU A 51 11.03 -3.34 13.07
C GLU A 51 12.54 -3.49 12.77
N GLU A 52 12.98 -4.69 12.40
CA GLU A 52 14.36 -4.95 11.98
C GLU A 52 14.73 -4.18 10.71
N VAL A 53 13.80 -4.08 9.76
CA VAL A 53 14.00 -3.36 8.49
C VAL A 53 14.15 -1.86 8.74
N GLU A 54 13.27 -1.30 9.57
CA GLU A 54 13.33 0.08 10.07
C GLU A 54 14.66 0.39 10.76
N ARG A 55 15.11 -0.50 11.64
CA ARG A 55 16.38 -0.34 12.37
C ARG A 55 17.58 -0.39 11.43
N ALA A 56 17.59 -1.33 10.48
CA ALA A 56 18.64 -1.45 9.49
C ALA A 56 18.72 -0.20 8.61
N PHE A 57 17.58 0.34 8.18
CA PHE A 57 17.49 1.56 7.38
C PHE A 57 18.01 2.80 8.12
N ARG A 58 17.71 2.93 9.42
CA ARG A 58 18.23 4.02 10.26
C ARG A 58 19.73 3.90 10.57
N GLY A 59 20.32 2.73 10.32
CA GLY A 59 21.74 2.48 10.60
C GLY A 59 22.03 2.20 12.08
N ASP A 60 21.02 1.83 12.88
CA ASP A 60 21.17 1.37 14.26
C ASP A 60 21.72 -0.07 14.26
N ARG A 61 22.99 -0.22 13.85
CA ARG A 61 23.75 -1.43 14.21
C ARG A 61 23.90 -1.39 15.72
N GLY A 62 23.11 -2.23 16.38
CA GLY A 62 23.12 -2.36 17.84
C GLY A 62 24.54 -2.40 18.36
N GLU A 63 24.77 -1.63 19.42
CA GLU A 63 25.99 -1.62 20.22
C GLU A 63 26.46 -3.06 20.43
N GLU A 64 27.42 -3.50 19.63
CA GLU A 64 28.07 -4.79 19.78
C GLU A 64 28.85 -4.72 21.09
N GLN A 65 28.43 -5.56 22.04
CA GLN A 65 28.91 -5.57 23.41
C GLN A 65 30.44 -5.70 23.48
N ALA A 66 30.99 -4.95 24.43
CA ALA A 66 32.41 -4.87 24.80
C ALA A 66 33.08 -6.22 25.10
#